data_AF-A0A1V3IED5-F1
#
_entry.id   AF-A0A1V3IED5-F1
#
_cell.length_a   1.000
_cell.length_b   1.000
_cell.length_c   1.000
_cell.angle_alpha   90.00
_cell.angle_beta   90.00
_cell.angle_gamma   90.00
#
_symmetry.space_group_name_H-M   'P 1'
#
loop_
_entity.id
_entity.type
_entity.pdbx_description
1 polymer ?
#
loop_
_entity_poly.entity_id
_entity_poly.type
_entity_poly.pdbx_seq_one_letter_code
_entity_poly.pdbx_strand_id
1 'polypeptide(L)'
;MSCAEFRRTEPTTHNLVINLYQWGSAQAQPIKRFYAGAPSEVTFYLAENNIHIEDIRIIAEFTDKEGGTFEDVYFSEEFENKTKEIQQRALAAMETAIDEGYSE
;
A
#
# COMPACT_ATOMS: atom_id res chain seq x y z
N MET A 1 -11.10 -11.89 -9.49
CA MET A 1 -10.48 -11.97 -8.14
C MET A 1 -9.29 -11.03 -8.16
N SER A 2 -9.20 -10.08 -7.23
CA SER A 2 -8.02 -9.21 -7.09
C SER A 2 -6.98 -9.88 -6.19
N CYS A 3 -5.71 -9.84 -6.59
CA CYS A 3 -4.59 -10.41 -5.86
C CYS A 3 -3.43 -9.40 -5.85
N ALA A 4 -2.68 -9.38 -4.75
CA ALA A 4 -1.44 -8.63 -4.64
C ALA A 4 -0.26 -9.60 -4.80
N GLU A 5 0.61 -9.36 -5.78
CA GLU A 5 1.81 -10.15 -6.02
C GLU A 5 3.03 -9.39 -5.51
N PHE A 6 3.84 -10.07 -4.68
CA PHE A 6 5.09 -9.54 -4.15
C PHE A 6 6.22 -10.51 -4.51
N ARG A 7 7.28 -9.99 -5.16
CA ARG A 7 8.39 -10.83 -5.66
C ARG A 7 9.72 -10.36 -5.09
N ARG A 8 10.47 -11.27 -4.47
CA ARG A 8 11.83 -11.00 -4.00
C ARG A 8 12.78 -12.14 -4.35
N THR A 9 13.96 -11.79 -4.84
CA THR A 9 14.97 -12.77 -5.28
C THR A 9 15.94 -13.18 -4.18
N GLU A 10 15.99 -12.45 -3.08
CA GLU A 10 16.91 -12.75 -1.97
C GLU A 10 16.30 -13.73 -0.96
N PRO A 11 17.09 -14.66 -0.41
CA PRO A 11 16.62 -15.60 0.59
C PRO A 11 16.23 -14.87 1.88
N THR A 12 14.96 -14.95 2.24
CA THR A 12 14.41 -14.48 3.51
C THR A 12 14.65 -15.54 4.60
N THR A 13 14.99 -15.12 5.82
CA THR A 13 15.20 -16.04 6.96
C THR A 13 14.12 -15.92 8.03
N HIS A 14 13.29 -14.89 7.95
CA HIS A 14 12.22 -14.63 8.91
C HIS A 14 10.85 -14.64 8.24
N ASN A 15 9.82 -14.58 9.08
CA ASN A 15 8.43 -14.52 8.65
C ASN A 15 8.17 -13.24 7.83
N LEU A 16 7.52 -13.39 6.69
CA LEU A 16 6.92 -12.29 5.96
C LEU A 16 5.80 -11.66 6.83
N VAL A 17 5.80 -10.34 6.95
CA VAL A 17 4.70 -9.60 7.58
C VAL A 17 3.94 -8.83 6.51
N ILE A 18 2.63 -9.09 6.39
CA ILE A 18 1.75 -8.36 5.47
C ILE A 18 0.85 -7.45 6.30
N ASN A 19 0.98 -6.15 6.10
CA ASN A 19 0.21 -5.12 6.78
C ASN A 19 -0.84 -4.55 5.82
N LEU A 20 -2.12 -4.67 6.16
CA LEU A 20 -3.26 -4.15 5.39
C LEU A 20 -3.69 -2.81 5.95
N TYR A 21 -3.90 -1.84 5.09
CA TYR A 21 -4.42 -0.50 5.41
C TYR A 21 -5.62 -0.20 4.52
N GLN A 22 -6.57 0.56 5.07
CA GLN A 22 -7.66 1.15 4.30
C GLN A 22 -7.37 2.63 4.04
N TRP A 23 -7.89 3.16 2.94
CA TRP A 23 -7.91 4.59 2.71
C TRP A 23 -8.41 5.37 3.94
N GLY A 24 -7.71 6.47 4.28
CA GLY A 24 -8.03 7.29 5.45
C GLY A 24 -7.64 6.69 6.81
N SER A 25 -7.16 5.45 6.87
CA SER A 25 -6.60 4.90 8.12
C SER A 25 -5.24 5.55 8.46
N ALA A 26 -4.92 5.62 9.75
CA ALA A 26 -3.64 6.14 10.21
C ALA A 26 -2.50 5.26 9.66
N GLN A 27 -1.53 5.87 8.96
CA GLN A 27 -0.46 5.12 8.28
C GLN A 27 0.39 4.24 9.21
N ALA A 28 0.42 4.56 10.51
CA ALA A 28 1.16 3.80 11.52
C ALA A 28 0.44 2.55 12.04
N GLN A 29 -0.86 2.37 11.75
CA GLN A 29 -1.66 1.27 12.31
C GLN A 29 -2.38 0.49 11.21
N PRO A 30 -1.90 -0.72 10.87
CA PRO A 30 -2.61 -1.56 9.92
C PRO A 30 -3.94 -2.02 10.53
N ILE A 31 -4.98 -2.10 9.69
CA ILE A 31 -6.29 -2.64 10.08
C ILE A 31 -6.24 -4.16 10.26
N LYS A 32 -5.27 -4.82 9.62
CA LYS A 32 -5.04 -6.26 9.75
C LYS A 32 -3.59 -6.60 9.44
N ARG A 33 -3.02 -7.57 10.17
CA ARG A 33 -1.67 -8.09 9.94
C ARG A 33 -1.73 -9.59 9.69
N PHE A 34 -0.95 -10.05 8.70
CA PHE A 34 -0.79 -11.46 8.37
C PHE A 34 0.68 -11.85 8.48
N TYR A 35 0.92 -13.12 8.77
CA TYR A 35 2.24 -13.70 8.86
C TYR A 35 2.30 -14.90 7.89
N ALA A 36 3.31 -14.93 7.04
CA ALA A 36 3.62 -16.09 6.22
C ALA A 36 5.03 -16.58 6.54
N GLY A 37 5.37 -17.80 6.10
CA GLY A 37 6.74 -18.31 6.17
C GLY A 37 7.70 -17.48 5.32
N ALA A 38 8.88 -18.02 5.03
CA ALA A 38 9.93 -17.34 4.29
C ALA A 38 10.00 -17.77 2.80
N PRO A 39 8.97 -17.55 1.95
CA PRO A 39 9.08 -17.81 0.53
C PRO A 39 9.80 -16.64 -0.17
N SER A 40 10.45 -16.93 -1.29
CA SER A 40 10.98 -15.93 -2.22
C SER A 40 9.87 -15.20 -2.99
N GLU A 41 8.71 -15.83 -3.18
CA GLU A 41 7.57 -15.24 -3.88
C GLU A 41 6.29 -15.41 -3.08
N VAL A 42 5.48 -14.35 -3.04
CA VAL A 42 4.23 -14.32 -2.29
C VAL A 42 3.14 -13.78 -3.19
N THR A 43 2.14 -14.61 -3.47
CA THR A 43 0.86 -14.14 -4.00
C THR A 43 -0.15 -14.09 -2.87
N PHE A 44 -0.66 -12.89 -2.59
CA PHE A 44 -1.62 -12.66 -1.53
C PHE A 44 -3.01 -12.44 -2.13
N TYR A 45 -3.87 -13.44 -2.00
CA TYR A 45 -5.25 -13.39 -2.48
C TYR A 45 -6.15 -12.70 -1.46
N LEU A 46 -6.78 -11.60 -1.87
CA LEU A 46 -7.65 -10.81 -0.97
C LEU A 46 -8.87 -11.61 -0.50
N ALA A 47 -9.53 -12.30 -1.43
CA ALA A 47 -10.73 -13.08 -1.15
C ALA A 47 -10.46 -14.26 -0.21
N GLU A 48 -9.33 -14.95 -0.37
CA GLU A 48 -8.94 -16.08 0.50
C GLU A 48 -8.65 -15.64 1.94
N ASN A 49 -8.31 -14.36 2.13
CA ASN A 49 -8.04 -13.75 3.42
C ASN A 49 -9.25 -13.00 4.02
N ASN A 50 -10.44 -13.19 3.43
CA ASN A 50 -11.70 -12.51 3.79
C ASN A 50 -11.57 -10.98 3.76
N ILE A 51 -10.85 -10.44 2.78
CA ILE A 51 -10.73 -9.01 2.55
C ILE A 51 -11.66 -8.64 1.40
N HIS A 52 -12.73 -7.91 1.72
CA HIS A 52 -13.73 -7.41 0.76
C HIS A 52 -13.76 -5.88 0.69
N ILE A 53 -12.66 -5.26 1.09
CA ILE A 53 -12.49 -3.80 1.07
C ILE A 53 -11.81 -3.44 -0.25
N GLU A 54 -12.33 -2.44 -0.94
CA GLU A 54 -11.88 -2.08 -2.30
C GLU A 54 -10.73 -1.06 -2.28
N ASP A 55 -10.68 -0.17 -1.30
CA ASP A 55 -9.74 0.95 -1.19
C ASP A 55 -8.59 0.64 -0.23
N ILE A 56 -7.82 -0.38 -0.56
CA ILE A 56 -6.74 -0.90 0.27
C ILE A 56 -5.36 -0.54 -0.24
N ARG A 57 -4.43 -0.45 0.72
CA ARG A 57 -2.99 -0.48 0.55
C ARG A 57 -2.43 -1.64 1.35
N ILE A 58 -1.54 -2.43 0.76
CA ILE A 58 -0.86 -3.54 1.43
C ILE A 58 0.64 -3.25 1.44
N ILE A 59 1.27 -3.40 2.59
CA ILE A 59 2.72 -3.32 2.75
C ILE A 59 3.20 -4.72 3.17
N ALA A 60 3.99 -5.34 2.31
CA ALA A 60 4.69 -6.59 2.57
C ALA A 60 6.10 -6.29 3.06
N GLU A 61 6.41 -6.63 4.30
CA GLU A 61 7.71 -6.46 4.93
C GLU A 61 8.47 -7.80 4.92
N PHE A 62 9.62 -7.79 4.26
CA PHE A 62 10.54 -8.92 4.14
C PHE A 62 11.75 -8.68 5.02
N THR A 63 12.23 -9.70 5.72
CA THR A 63 13.53 -9.64 6.41
C THR A 63 14.49 -10.61 5.76
N ASP A 64 15.62 -10.08 5.30
CA ASP A 64 16.69 -10.89 4.72
C ASP A 64 17.44 -11.72 5.79
N LYS A 65 18.41 -12.51 5.32
CA LYS A 65 19.28 -13.32 6.16
C LYS A 65 20.21 -12.53 7.10
N GLU A 66 20.47 -11.27 6.79
CA GLU A 66 21.36 -10.36 7.53
C GLU A 66 20.59 -9.51 8.54
N GLY A 67 19.24 -9.60 8.55
CA GLY A 67 18.35 -8.85 9.41
C GLY A 67 17.88 -7.52 8.80
N GLY A 68 18.20 -7.25 7.53
CA GLY A 68 17.70 -6.09 6.79
C GLY A 68 16.22 -6.23 6.47
N THR A 69 15.45 -5.17 6.72
CA THR A 69 14.00 -5.11 6.42
C THR A 69 13.74 -4.34 5.13
N PHE A 70 12.90 -4.91 4.26
CA PHE A 70 12.49 -4.29 3.00
C PHE A 70 10.98 -4.31 2.86
N GLU A 71 10.43 -3.27 2.26
CA GLU A 71 9.00 -3.16 1.99
C GLU A 71 8.73 -3.32 0.50
N ASP A 72 7.61 -3.97 0.19
CA ASP A 72 6.96 -3.93 -1.11
C ASP A 72 5.51 -3.48 -0.91
N VAL A 73 4.99 -2.67 -1.82
CA VAL A 73 3.73 -1.96 -1.62
C VAL A 73 2.78 -2.21 -2.78
N TYR A 74 1.58 -2.66 -2.43
CA TYR A 74 0.48 -2.80 -3.35
C TYR A 74 -0.60 -1.75 -3.06
N PHE A 75 -1.10 -1.10 -4.11
CA PHE A 75 -2.26 -0.24 -4.06
C PHE A 75 -3.36 -0.85 -4.92
N SER A 76 -4.58 -0.87 -4.38
CA SER A 76 -5.78 -1.15 -5.17
C SER A 76 -6.08 0.01 -6.12
N GLU A 77 -6.77 -0.29 -7.22
CA GLU A 77 -7.22 0.72 -8.19
C GLU A 77 -8.03 1.84 -7.52
N GLU A 78 -8.97 1.48 -6.63
CA GLU A 78 -9.78 2.44 -5.90
C GLU A 78 -8.94 3.34 -4.98
N PHE A 79 -7.91 2.78 -4.32
CA PHE A 79 -6.97 3.57 -3.52
C PHE A 79 -6.18 4.56 -4.39
N GLU A 80 -5.67 4.10 -5.54
CA GLU A 80 -4.96 4.97 -6.47
C GLU A 80 -5.84 6.10 -7.01
N ASN A 81 -7.09 5.79 -7.37
CA ASN A 81 -8.04 6.76 -7.89
C ASN A 81 -8.36 7.84 -6.86
N LYS A 82 -8.64 7.47 -5.61
CA LYS A 82 -8.84 8.42 -4.51
C LYS A 82 -7.61 9.30 -4.26
N THR A 83 -6.41 8.71 -4.33
CA THR A 83 -5.15 9.46 -4.20
C THR A 83 -5.01 10.51 -5.30
N LYS A 84 -5.22 10.10 -6.56
CA LYS A 84 -5.14 10.97 -7.73
C LYS A 84 -6.16 12.12 -7.65
N GLU A 85 -7.39 11.82 -7.25
CA GLU A 85 -8.44 12.83 -7.12
C GLU A 85 -8.07 13.92 -6.09
N ILE A 86 -7.53 13.55 -4.92
CA ILE A 86 -7.10 14.54 -3.93
C ILE A 86 -5.92 15.37 -4.46
N GLN A 87 -4.95 14.74 -5.11
CA GLN A 87 -3.82 15.46 -5.70
C GLN A 87 -4.28 16.47 -6.76
N GLN A 88 -5.22 16.08 -7.63
CA GLN A 88 -5.80 16.97 -8.63
C GLN A 88 -6.56 18.14 -7.99
N ARG A 89 -7.38 17.88 -6.96
CA ARG A 89 -8.08 18.95 -6.23
C ARG A 89 -7.11 19.91 -5.53
N ALA A 90 -6.02 19.40 -4.96
CA ALA A 90 -4.99 20.23 -4.33
C ALA A 90 -4.25 21.10 -5.36
N LEU A 91 -3.92 20.55 -6.52
CA LEU A 91 -3.33 21.31 -7.63
C LEU A 91 -4.28 22.41 -8.12
N ALA A 92 -5.55 22.08 -8.37
CA ALA A 92 -6.54 23.06 -8.81
C ALA A 92 -6.77 24.20 -7.78
N ALA A 93 -6.78 23.86 -6.49
CA ALA A 93 -6.87 24.86 -5.43
C ALA A 93 -5.64 25.78 -5.38
N MET A 94 -4.44 25.23 -5.62
CA MET A 94 -3.20 26.00 -5.69
C MET A 94 -3.19 26.93 -6.90
N GLU A 95 -3.62 26.46 -8.07
CA GLU A 95 -3.74 27.28 -9.29
C GLU A 95 -4.75 28.43 -9.10
N THR A 96 -5.91 28.14 -8.51
CA THR A 96 -6.92 29.18 -8.20
C THR A 96 -6.35 30.24 -7.26
N ALA A 97 -5.63 29.84 -6.21
CA ALA A 97 -5.01 30.77 -5.28
C ALA A 97 -3.90 31.63 -5.93
N ILE A 98 -3.21 31.10 -6.94
CA ILE A 98 -2.25 31.86 -7.74
C ILE A 98 -3.00 32.90 -8.59
N ASP A 99 -4.02 32.49 -9.35
CA ASP A 99 -4.78 33.40 -10.23
C ASP A 99 -5.47 34.53 -9.45
N GLU A 100 -6.02 34.23 -8.27
CA GLU A 100 -6.61 35.24 -7.38
C GLU A 100 -5.55 36.18 -6.77
N GLY A 101 -4.36 35.68 -6.44
CA GLY A 101 -3.25 36.48 -5.92
C GLY A 101 -2.57 37.40 -6.94
N TYR A 102 -2.77 37.15 -8.24
CA TYR A 102 -2.29 38.00 -9.34
C TYR A 102 -3.36 38.96 -9.90
N SER A 103 -4.57 38.98 -9.32
CA SER A 103 -5.69 39.82 -9.75
C SER A 103 -5.79 41.16 -8.97
N GLU A 104 -4.67 41.85 -8.75
CA GLU A 104 -4.61 43.24 -8.24
C GLU A 104 -4.46 44.29 -9.36
#